data_AF-A0A7X9F927-F1
#
_entry.id   AF-A0A7X9F927-F1
#
_cell.length_a   1.000
_cell.length_b   1.000
_cell.length_c   1.000
_cell.angle_alpha   90.00
_cell.angle_beta   90.00
_cell.angle_gamma   90.00
#
_symmetry.space_group_name_H-M   'P 1'
#
loop_
_entity.id
_entity.type
_entity.pdbx_description
1 polymer ?
#
loop_
_entity_poly.entity_id
_entity_poly.type
_entity_poly.pdbx_seq_one_letter_code
_entity_poly.pdbx_strand_id
1 'polypeptide(L)'
;ESGREMSLMEIEEFFRNLWSDYDELEWSWVSELIENIKGRKPAGLSPEEILGILDEWQVAETTLHKLILEDARKEFSPSSMTGFGAGLGKKEKEEDFRAVRGDFESHPFITRLEKELNEKISVARNLAARLRNVVK
;
A
#
# COMPACT_ATOMS: atom_id res chain seq x y z
N GLU A 1 -38.13 1.15 2.67
CA GLU A 1 -36.93 2.01 2.75
C GLU A 1 -37.23 3.30 2.00
N SER A 2 -37.11 4.44 2.66
CA SER A 2 -37.23 5.76 2.01
C SER A 2 -35.83 6.20 1.60
N GLY A 3 -35.49 6.06 0.32
CA GLY A 3 -34.23 6.57 -0.22
C GLY A 3 -34.22 8.09 -0.15
N ARG A 4 -33.41 8.66 0.75
CA ARG A 4 -33.15 10.10 0.79
C ARG A 4 -32.17 10.43 -0.33
N GLU A 5 -32.58 11.27 -1.27
CA GLU A 5 -31.66 11.86 -2.25
C GLU A 5 -30.77 12.88 -1.53
N MET A 6 -29.46 12.63 -1.50
CA MET A 6 -28.47 13.58 -0.99
C MET A 6 -28.02 14.51 -2.12
N SER A 7 -27.93 15.80 -1.82
CA SER A 7 -27.33 16.77 -2.71
C SER A 7 -25.82 16.58 -2.83
N LEU A 8 -25.23 17.07 -3.92
CA LEU A 8 -23.77 17.05 -4.10
C LEU A 8 -23.04 17.77 -2.96
N MET A 9 -23.62 18.87 -2.44
CA MET A 9 -23.07 19.60 -1.29
C MET A 9 -23.10 18.76 -0.01
N GLU A 10 -24.17 18.02 0.26
CA GLU A 10 -24.23 17.11 1.41
C GLU A 10 -23.19 15.98 1.29
N ILE A 11 -22.98 15.44 0.09
CA ILE A 11 -21.97 14.40 -0.17
C ILE A 11 -20.55 14.95 0.04
N GLU A 12 -20.28 16.14 -0.51
CA GLU A 12 -18.99 16.81 -0.38
C GLU A 12 -18.65 17.11 1.09
N GLU A 13 -19.61 17.67 1.82
CA GLU A 13 -19.47 17.96 3.25
C GLU A 13 -19.22 16.68 4.06
N PHE A 14 -19.94 15.60 3.74
CA PHE A 14 -19.71 14.30 4.36
C PHE A 14 -18.28 13.81 4.14
N PHE A 15 -17.76 13.84 2.92
CA PHE A 15 -16.39 13.39 2.64
C PHE A 15 -15.33 14.29 3.29
N ARG A 16 -15.57 15.61 3.40
CA ARG A 16 -14.68 16.52 4.12
C ARG A 16 -14.60 16.17 5.60
N ASN A 17 -15.74 15.93 6.22
CA ASN A 17 -15.80 15.55 7.63
C ASN A 17 -15.16 14.18 7.85
N LEU A 18 -15.47 13.19 7.00
CA LEU A 18 -14.85 11.87 7.05
C LEU A 18 -13.32 11.94 6.91
N TRP A 19 -12.82 12.77 6.00
CA TRP A 19 -11.38 12.99 5.84
C TRP A 19 -10.76 13.66 7.06
N SER A 20 -11.42 14.68 7.62
CA SER A 20 -10.95 15.39 8.82
C SER A 20 -10.84 14.47 10.03
N ASP A 21 -11.75 13.52 10.16
CA ASP A 21 -11.83 12.59 11.29
C ASP A 21 -11.08 11.26 11.02
N TYR A 22 -10.46 11.11 9.85
CA TYR A 22 -9.93 9.83 9.38
C TYR A 22 -8.91 9.22 10.36
N ASP A 23 -7.97 10.02 10.86
CA ASP A 23 -6.92 9.53 11.77
C ASP A 23 -7.51 8.95 13.07
N GLU A 24 -8.55 9.59 13.63
CA GLU A 24 -9.20 9.14 14.87
C GLU A 24 -10.05 7.88 14.62
N LEU A 25 -10.76 7.84 13.48
CA LEU A 25 -11.55 6.69 13.06
C LEU A 25 -10.65 5.47 12.78
N GLU A 26 -9.54 5.68 12.07
CA GLU A 26 -8.53 4.66 11.79
C GLU A 26 -7.94 4.14 13.10
N TRP A 27 -7.50 5.02 14.00
CA TRP A 27 -6.93 4.60 15.27
C TRP A 27 -7.94 3.84 16.14
N SER A 28 -9.19 4.28 16.18
CA SER A 28 -10.26 3.59 16.91
C SER A 28 -10.44 2.17 16.39
N TRP A 29 -10.48 2.00 15.08
CA TRP A 29 -10.57 0.68 14.44
C TRP A 29 -9.33 -0.18 14.69
N VAL A 30 -8.12 0.37 14.54
CA VAL A 30 -6.86 -0.34 14.80
C VAL A 30 -6.77 -0.79 16.26
N SER A 31 -7.15 0.08 17.21
CA SER A 31 -7.15 -0.24 18.63
C SER A 31 -8.08 -1.41 18.95
N GLU A 32 -9.28 -1.43 18.36
CA GLU A 32 -10.23 -2.53 18.52
C GLU A 32 -9.69 -3.83 17.90
N LEU A 33 -9.09 -3.75 16.71
CA LEU A 33 -8.48 -4.91 16.05
C LEU A 33 -7.37 -5.52 16.90
N ILE A 34 -6.49 -4.70 17.46
CA ILE A 34 -5.42 -5.15 18.36
C ILE A 34 -6.01 -5.81 19.61
N GLU A 35 -7.04 -5.21 20.20
CA GLU A 35 -7.73 -5.78 21.37
C GLU A 35 -8.36 -7.14 21.05
N ASN A 36 -8.97 -7.30 19.88
CA ASN A 36 -9.55 -8.56 19.43
C ASN A 36 -8.49 -9.66 19.21
N ILE A 37 -7.30 -9.31 18.70
CA ILE A 37 -6.23 -10.27 18.40
C ILE A 37 -5.44 -10.65 19.67
N LYS A 38 -5.17 -9.69 20.55
CA LYS A 38 -4.28 -9.87 21.72
C LYS A 38 -5.03 -10.00 23.05
N GLY A 39 -6.34 -9.80 23.06
CA GLY A 39 -7.19 -9.84 24.26
C GLY A 39 -6.99 -8.67 25.23
N ARG A 40 -6.34 -7.58 24.79
CA ARG A 40 -6.10 -6.37 25.58
C ARG A 40 -5.89 -5.14 24.70
N LYS A 41 -6.21 -3.97 25.24
CA LYS A 41 -6.00 -2.69 24.57
C LYS A 41 -4.52 -2.40 24.26
N PRO A 42 -4.22 -1.58 23.23
CA PRO A 42 -2.84 -1.20 22.88
C PRO A 42 -2.01 -0.69 24.07
N ALA A 43 -2.62 0.07 24.99
CA ALA A 43 -1.95 0.62 26.16
C ALA A 43 -1.44 -0.45 27.16
N GLY A 44 -1.96 -1.68 27.08
CA GLY A 44 -1.55 -2.80 27.93
C GLY A 44 -0.58 -3.78 27.25
N LEU A 45 -0.13 -3.49 26.02
CA LEU A 45 0.82 -4.35 25.32
C LEU A 45 2.21 -4.24 25.92
N SER A 46 2.88 -5.38 26.05
CA SER A 46 4.31 -5.41 26.37
C SER A 46 5.13 -4.97 25.16
N PRO A 47 6.36 -4.46 25.37
CA PRO A 47 7.26 -4.16 24.26
C PRO A 47 7.49 -5.35 23.31
N GLU A 48 7.52 -6.58 23.83
CA GLU A 48 7.67 -7.81 23.04
C GLU A 48 6.44 -8.06 22.15
N GLU A 49 5.24 -7.81 22.67
CA GLU A 49 4.01 -7.91 21.87
C GLU A 49 4.00 -6.87 20.74
N ILE A 50 4.46 -5.64 21.01
CA ILE A 50 4.59 -4.58 19.99
C ILE A 50 5.64 -4.95 18.94
N LEU A 51 6.78 -5.52 19.36
CA LEU A 51 7.80 -6.01 18.43
C LEU A 51 7.25 -7.11 17.51
N GLY A 52 6.47 -8.04 18.05
CA GLY A 52 5.80 -9.07 17.25
C GLY A 52 4.85 -8.48 16.20
N ILE A 53 4.06 -7.48 16.57
CA ILE A 53 3.17 -6.77 15.63
C ILE A 53 3.99 -6.09 14.53
N LEU A 54 5.11 -5.43 14.87
CA LEU A 54 5.97 -4.78 13.89
C LEU A 54 6.63 -5.77 12.92
N ASP A 55 6.99 -6.96 13.39
CA ASP A 55 7.56 -8.01 12.55
C ASP A 55 6.52 -8.59 11.59
N GLU A 56 5.31 -8.91 12.10
CA GLU A 56 4.18 -9.37 11.29
C GLU A 56 3.80 -8.32 10.22
N TRP A 57 3.73 -7.04 10.61
CA TRP A 57 3.43 -5.94 9.69
C TRP A 57 4.50 -5.78 8.60
N GLN A 58 5.79 -5.86 8.94
CA GLN A 58 6.87 -5.76 7.95
C GLN A 58 6.78 -6.89 6.90
N VAL A 59 6.44 -8.12 7.33
CA VAL A 59 6.24 -9.25 6.43
C VAL A 59 5.02 -9.03 5.54
N ALA A 60 3.90 -8.60 6.12
CA ALA A 60 2.67 -8.32 5.38
C ALA A 60 2.87 -7.21 4.34
N GLU A 61 3.46 -6.08 4.72
CA GLU A 61 3.73 -4.93 3.83
C GLU A 61 4.66 -5.33 2.69
N THR A 62 5.75 -6.04 2.99
CA THR A 62 6.69 -6.51 1.95
C THR A 62 6.02 -7.51 1.00
N THR A 63 5.15 -8.38 1.52
CA THR A 63 4.45 -9.38 0.70
C THR A 63 3.42 -8.72 -0.21
N LEU A 64 2.60 -7.82 0.33
CA LEU A 64 1.62 -7.06 -0.45
C LEU A 64 2.33 -6.26 -1.55
N HIS A 65 3.45 -5.63 -1.23
CA HIS A 65 4.23 -4.87 -2.19
C HIS A 65 4.73 -5.73 -3.36
N LYS A 66 5.23 -6.94 -3.07
CA LYS A 66 5.64 -7.89 -4.11
C LYS A 66 4.48 -8.27 -5.01
N LEU A 67 3.29 -8.51 -4.46
CA LEU A 67 2.10 -8.84 -5.24
C LEU A 67 1.69 -7.68 -6.17
N ILE A 68 1.78 -6.43 -5.69
CA ILE A 68 1.52 -5.23 -6.52
C ILE A 68 2.53 -5.13 -7.66
N LEU A 69 3.82 -5.34 -7.39
CA LEU A 69 4.87 -5.31 -8.42
C LEU A 69 4.71 -6.45 -9.44
N GLU A 70 4.35 -7.65 -8.99
CA GLU A 70 4.07 -8.79 -9.87
C GLU A 70 2.88 -8.52 -10.79
N ASP A 71 1.82 -7.89 -10.28
CA ASP A 71 0.67 -7.50 -11.09
C ASP A 71 1.03 -6.40 -12.10
N ALA A 72 1.72 -5.35 -11.64
CA ALA A 72 2.21 -4.29 -12.51
C ALA A 72 3.13 -4.85 -13.62
N ARG A 73 3.98 -5.84 -13.32
CA ARG A 73 4.89 -6.47 -14.30
C ARG A 73 4.14 -7.10 -15.47
N LYS A 74 2.89 -7.51 -15.30
CA LYS A 74 2.05 -8.03 -16.39
C LYS A 74 1.82 -6.96 -17.46
N GLU A 75 1.68 -5.69 -17.08
CA GLU A 75 1.48 -4.58 -18.04
C GLU A 75 2.67 -4.37 -18.99
N PHE A 76 3.86 -4.82 -18.59
CA PHE A 76 5.12 -4.71 -19.36
C PHE A 76 5.47 -6.02 -20.08
N SER A 77 4.64 -7.05 -19.94
CA SER A 77 4.87 -8.35 -20.58
C SER A 77 4.56 -8.31 -22.08
N PRO A 78 5.20 -9.15 -22.91
CA PRO A 78 4.88 -9.25 -24.33
C PRO A 78 3.42 -9.64 -24.61
N SER A 79 2.75 -10.33 -23.68
CA SER A 79 1.31 -10.59 -23.75
C SER A 79 0.45 -9.33 -23.74
N SER A 80 0.97 -8.23 -23.20
CA SER A 80 0.30 -6.91 -23.15
C SER A 80 0.60 -6.05 -24.38
N MET A 81 1.34 -6.59 -25.36
CA MET A 81 1.65 -5.92 -26.65
C MET A 81 0.49 -5.95 -27.64
N THR A 82 -0.68 -6.50 -27.27
CA THR A 82 -1.85 -6.56 -28.12
C THR A 82 -2.32 -5.15 -28.47
N GLY A 83 -2.24 -4.78 -29.75
CA GLY A 83 -2.62 -3.46 -30.26
C GLY A 83 -1.46 -2.55 -30.68
N PHE A 84 -0.21 -2.94 -30.42
CA PHE A 84 0.99 -2.19 -30.83
C PHE A 84 1.48 -2.61 -32.23
N GLY A 85 1.91 -1.64 -33.03
CA GLY A 85 2.45 -1.84 -34.38
C GLY A 85 1.62 -2.73 -35.31
N ALA A 86 0.31 -2.52 -35.41
CA ALA A 86 -0.55 -3.28 -36.32
C ALA A 86 -0.01 -3.25 -37.77
N GLY A 87 0.25 -4.43 -38.35
CA GLY A 87 0.87 -4.55 -39.68
C GLY A 87 2.40 -4.43 -39.74
N LEU A 88 3.07 -4.14 -38.62
CA LEU A 88 4.53 -4.05 -38.53
C LEU A 88 5.19 -5.39 -38.15
N GLY A 89 6.51 -5.48 -38.37
CA GLY A 89 7.34 -6.58 -37.93
C GLY A 89 7.49 -6.62 -36.40
N LYS A 90 8.04 -7.74 -35.91
CA LYS A 90 8.18 -7.98 -34.45
C LYS A 90 9.02 -6.88 -33.77
N LYS A 91 10.08 -6.42 -34.43
CA LYS A 91 11.00 -5.42 -33.88
C LYS A 91 10.34 -4.05 -33.74
N GLU A 92 9.60 -3.59 -34.75
CA GLU A 92 8.92 -2.29 -34.66
C GLU A 92 7.78 -2.33 -33.63
N LYS A 93 7.10 -3.46 -33.46
CA LYS A 93 6.10 -3.65 -32.39
C LYS A 93 6.71 -3.55 -30.99
N GLU A 94 7.88 -4.14 -30.79
CA GLU A 94 8.62 -4.06 -29.52
C GLU A 94 9.16 -2.65 -29.23
N GLU A 95 9.50 -1.89 -30.27
CA GLU A 95 9.92 -0.48 -30.15
C GLU A 95 8.72 0.42 -29.83
N ASP A 96 7.59 0.25 -30.52
CA ASP A 96 6.32 0.97 -30.27
C ASP A 96 5.80 0.70 -28.85
N PHE A 97 5.80 -0.58 -28.44
CA PHE A 97 5.43 -0.98 -27.09
C PHE A 97 6.31 -0.31 -26.02
N ARG A 98 7.65 -0.34 -26.19
CA ARG A 98 8.58 0.31 -25.26
C ARG A 98 8.47 1.83 -25.26
N ALA A 99 8.17 2.45 -26.39
CA ALA A 99 7.99 3.90 -26.46
C ALA A 99 6.78 4.38 -25.64
N VAL A 100 5.71 3.57 -25.58
CA VAL A 100 4.49 3.92 -24.83
C VAL A 100 4.54 3.45 -23.38
N ARG A 101 4.95 2.20 -23.12
CA ARG A 101 4.94 1.60 -21.78
C ARG A 101 6.22 1.89 -21.00
N GLY A 102 7.33 2.17 -21.68
CA GLY A 102 8.64 2.31 -21.05
C GLY A 102 9.22 0.96 -20.62
N ASP A 103 10.28 1.04 -19.82
CA ASP A 103 10.92 -0.11 -19.21
C ASP A 103 10.48 -0.24 -17.75
N PHE A 104 10.17 -1.48 -17.34
CA PHE A 104 9.61 -1.77 -16.01
C PHE A 104 10.49 -1.24 -14.88
N GLU A 105 11.79 -1.51 -14.90
CA GLU A 105 12.71 -1.21 -13.81
C GLU A 105 12.94 0.31 -13.69
N SER A 106 12.85 1.05 -14.80
CA SER A 106 12.97 2.52 -14.80
C SER A 106 11.64 3.26 -14.68
N HIS A 107 10.50 2.55 -14.62
CA HIS A 107 9.20 3.19 -14.67
C HIS A 107 8.92 4.03 -13.40
N PRO A 108 8.48 5.30 -13.52
CA PRO A 108 8.30 6.20 -12.37
C PRO A 108 7.35 5.67 -11.28
N PHE A 109 6.35 4.87 -11.66
CA PHE A 109 5.45 4.22 -10.70
C PHE A 109 6.18 3.12 -9.90
N ILE A 110 6.98 2.28 -10.57
CA ILE A 110 7.72 1.17 -9.95
C ILE A 110 8.76 1.71 -8.99
N THR A 111 9.58 2.65 -9.47
CA THR A 111 10.62 3.30 -8.64
C THR A 111 10.04 4.04 -7.43
N ARG A 112 8.87 4.67 -7.57
CA ARG A 112 8.16 5.30 -6.45
C ARG A 112 7.70 4.26 -5.42
N LEU A 113 7.07 3.18 -5.89
CA LEU A 113 6.62 2.08 -5.03
C LEU A 113 7.79 1.51 -4.21
N GLU A 114 8.90 1.18 -4.86
CA GLU A 114 10.07 0.63 -4.16
C GLU A 114 10.63 1.62 -3.11
N LYS A 115 10.64 2.91 -3.44
CA LYS A 115 11.05 3.96 -2.50
C LYS A 115 10.12 4.02 -1.28
N GLU A 116 8.81 4.03 -1.49
CA GLU A 116 7.81 4.07 -0.43
C GLU A 116 7.92 2.85 0.50
N LEU A 117 8.11 1.65 -0.05
CA LEU A 117 8.35 0.44 0.77
C LEU A 117 9.62 0.60 1.61
N ASN A 118 10.72 1.04 1.01
CA ASN A 118 11.99 1.20 1.72
C ASN A 118 11.88 2.22 2.87
N GLU A 119 11.19 3.34 2.65
CA GLU A 119 10.94 4.34 3.69
C GLU A 119 10.11 3.77 4.84
N LYS A 120 8.99 3.10 4.53
CA LYS A 120 8.12 2.44 5.52
C LYS A 120 8.86 1.40 6.36
N ILE A 121 9.59 0.50 5.71
CA ILE A 121 10.35 -0.55 6.40
C ILE A 121 11.49 0.05 7.22
N SER A 122 12.14 1.11 6.75
CA SER A 122 13.16 1.83 7.52
C SER A 122 12.59 2.41 8.82
N VAL A 123 11.42 3.06 8.76
CA VAL A 123 10.74 3.60 9.94
C VAL A 123 10.42 2.49 10.94
N ALA A 124 9.85 1.38 10.48
CA ALA A 124 9.52 0.25 11.36
C ALA A 124 10.76 -0.38 12.01
N ARG A 125 11.85 -0.57 11.26
CA ARG A 125 13.12 -1.06 11.82
C ARG A 125 13.70 -0.13 12.87
N ASN A 126 13.64 1.18 12.64
CA ASN A 126 14.07 2.17 13.62
C ASN A 126 13.22 2.14 14.89
N LEU A 127 11.90 2.00 14.75
CA LEU A 127 10.99 1.84 15.89
C LEU A 127 11.28 0.56 16.69
N ALA A 128 11.44 -0.57 16.00
CA ALA A 128 11.78 -1.85 16.62
C ALA A 128 13.14 -1.80 17.33
N ALA A 129 14.13 -1.09 16.78
CA ALA A 129 15.42 -0.90 17.43
C ALA A 129 15.31 -0.08 18.72
N ARG A 130 14.49 0.99 18.71
CA ARG A 130 14.21 1.80 19.90
C ARG A 130 13.49 1.00 20.98
N LEU A 131 12.46 0.24 20.62
CA LEU A 131 11.72 -0.61 21.54
C LEU A 131 12.61 -1.66 22.20
N ARG A 132 13.50 -2.30 21.44
CA ARG A 132 14.47 -3.28 21.98
C ARG A 132 15.43 -2.69 23.02
N ASN A 133 15.68 -1.39 23.00
CA ASN A 133 16.50 -0.74 24.03
C ASN A 133 15.72 -0.42 25.32
N VAL A 134 14.39 -0.39 25.27
CA VAL A 134 13.53 -0.19 26.45
C VAL A 134 13.32 -1.49 27.23
N VAL A 135 13.45 -2.64 26.56
CA VAL A 135 13.34 -3.99 27.16
C VAL A 135 14.60 -4.41 27.91
N LYS A 136 15.74 -3.74 27.68
CA LYS A 136 17.01 -4.00 28.38
C LYS A 136 17.02 -3.37 29.77
#